data_AF-A0A535YZX3-F1
#
_entry.id   AF-A0A535YZX3-F1
#
_cell.length_a   1.000
_cell.length_b   1.000
_cell.length_c   1.000
_cell.angle_alpha   90.00
_cell.angle_beta   90.00
_cell.angle_gamma   90.00
#
_symmetry.space_group_name_H-M   'P 1'
#
loop_
_entity.id
_entity.type
_entity.pdbx_description
1 polymer ?
#
loop_
_entity_poly.entity_id
_entity_poly.type
_entity_poly.pdbx_seq_one_letter_code
_entity_poly.pdbx_strand_id
1 'polypeptide(L)'
;MKVLITGGAGFIGQRSAQLLLKQGHQVTVLDNLGPPAHDGPPALPAGIDLVEGDVRKREDWVKALKDNEVVLHLADHHDYLPSFSKLFHVNAVGTGILFELLLDGKTSVRRVVLGSSTAVYGEGKYRCGKDGDVYPHPRSVEALERGTWEPPCPLCGGAVSPMVTDESVTRPTSAYGLSKLAQEDLLKLVAERQRMEWVILRYGAVQGRPQPFQNAYYGALRIFALRAAHDQPPVLLEDGKQLRDFIDVEDVARANLSALGDLPVGTYNVASGRAHTVMDLARTLVRVADRELVPETPGLFRTRAATRRFPIRYSIQRWSDGVWFYGSFFIILVVLIAGKLIAHQSILSFVPVLILDGGILLAFWLMRLLSYVEVNDAGLRIRYVTRRMDLPYAALSRVRRQPLEVAFQPAERRRFVNRFVRRLGRQPAAYIRLDRRQDNLLVQAERRLGPRLVAGADIVVPILDIDEFVSEMKGRLRGSGS
;
A
#
# COMPACT_ATOMS: atom_id res chain seq x y z
N MET A 1 0.81 40.02 -3.07
CA MET A 1 0.55 38.93 -4.03
C MET A 1 -0.78 38.30 -3.71
N LYS A 2 -1.49 37.87 -4.76
CA LYS A 2 -2.67 36.99 -4.66
C LYS A 2 -2.25 35.56 -5.01
N VAL A 3 -2.34 34.67 -4.04
CA VAL A 3 -1.80 33.31 -4.12
C VAL A 3 -2.94 32.30 -4.09
N LEU A 4 -3.02 31.47 -5.13
CA LEU A 4 -3.86 30.28 -5.13
C LEU A 4 -3.08 29.09 -4.57
N ILE A 5 -3.63 28.42 -3.55
CA ILE A 5 -3.10 27.17 -3.03
C ILE A 5 -4.11 26.05 -3.32
N THR A 6 -3.77 25.12 -4.21
CA THR A 6 -4.59 23.92 -4.37
C THR A 6 -4.18 22.88 -3.32
N GLY A 7 -5.13 22.13 -2.77
CA GLY A 7 -4.86 21.27 -1.61
C GLY A 7 -4.55 22.09 -0.35
N GLY A 8 -4.97 23.36 -0.34
CA GLY A 8 -4.67 24.33 0.71
C GLY A 8 -5.32 24.01 2.05
N ALA A 9 -6.35 23.14 2.06
CA ALA A 9 -6.95 22.64 3.29
C ALA A 9 -6.19 21.43 3.85
N GLY A 10 -5.22 20.88 3.12
CA GLY A 10 -4.39 19.75 3.54
C GLY A 10 -3.30 20.10 4.55
N PHE A 11 -2.54 19.07 4.94
CA PHE A 11 -1.46 19.13 5.94
C PHE A 11 -0.43 20.24 5.68
N ILE A 12 0.19 20.25 4.50
CA ILE A 12 1.19 21.26 4.10
C ILE A 12 0.49 22.58 3.75
N GLY A 13 -0.63 22.50 3.02
CA GLY A 13 -1.37 23.64 2.51
C GLY A 13 -1.80 24.63 3.60
N GLN A 14 -2.32 24.14 4.72
CA GLN A 14 -2.75 25.00 5.83
C GLN A 14 -1.57 25.77 6.44
N ARG A 15 -0.40 25.14 6.57
CA ARG A 15 0.80 25.80 7.10
C ARG A 15 1.30 26.89 6.16
N SER A 16 1.36 26.60 4.86
CA SER A 16 1.71 27.60 3.85
C SER A 16 0.70 28.77 3.82
N ALA A 17 -0.60 28.48 3.88
CA ALA A 17 -1.65 29.50 3.93
C ALA A 17 -1.50 30.43 5.16
N GLN A 18 -1.26 29.85 6.34
CA GLN A 18 -1.06 30.63 7.57
C GLN A 18 0.14 31.58 7.48
N LEU A 19 1.26 31.11 6.94
CA LEU A 19 2.46 31.95 6.80
C LEU A 19 2.25 33.06 5.78
N LEU A 20 1.57 32.77 4.66
CA LEU A 20 1.25 33.76 3.63
C LEU A 20 0.33 34.87 4.16
N LEU A 21 -0.73 34.51 4.90
CA LEU A 21 -1.63 35.48 5.53
C LEU A 21 -0.90 36.37 6.54
N LYS A 22 0.01 35.80 7.34
CA LYS A 22 0.85 36.56 8.29
C LYS A 22 1.76 37.58 7.59
N GLN A 23 2.14 37.33 6.34
CA GLN A 23 2.93 38.25 5.52
C GLN A 23 2.06 39.26 4.74
N GLY A 24 0.74 39.27 4.97
CA GLY A 24 -0.19 40.20 4.31
C GLY A 24 -0.55 39.82 2.87
N HIS A 25 -0.29 38.58 2.45
CA HIS A 25 -0.73 38.08 1.16
C HIS A 25 -2.22 37.73 1.17
N GLN A 26 -2.87 37.83 0.01
CA GLN A 26 -4.22 37.33 -0.20
C GLN A 26 -4.14 35.86 -0.61
N VAL A 27 -4.91 34.99 0.04
CA VAL A 27 -4.83 33.54 -0.14
C VAL A 27 -6.18 32.99 -0.56
N THR A 28 -6.22 32.41 -1.75
CA THR A 28 -7.33 31.57 -2.22
C THR A 28 -6.95 30.10 -2.05
N VAL A 29 -7.88 29.27 -1.58
CA VAL A 29 -7.69 27.81 -1.47
C VAL A 29 -8.64 27.09 -2.41
N LEU A 30 -8.13 26.19 -3.24
CA LEU A 30 -8.94 25.21 -3.98
C LEU A 30 -8.76 23.83 -3.36
N ASP A 31 -9.82 23.29 -2.77
CA ASP A 31 -9.78 21.99 -2.10
C ASP A 31 -11.13 21.29 -2.19
N ASN A 32 -11.14 19.95 -2.28
CA ASN A 32 -12.38 19.18 -2.37
C ASN A 32 -12.94 18.77 -1.02
N LEU A 33 -12.20 19.02 0.07
CA LEU A 33 -12.59 18.71 1.47
C LEU A 33 -13.02 17.25 1.68
N GLY A 34 -12.60 16.36 0.77
CA GLY A 34 -13.08 15.00 0.70
C GLY A 34 -12.16 14.00 1.41
N PRO A 35 -12.68 12.79 1.71
CA PRO A 35 -11.86 11.72 2.25
C PRO A 35 -10.84 11.19 1.21
N PRO A 36 -9.69 10.64 1.67
CA PRO A 36 -9.33 10.36 3.06
C PRO A 36 -8.56 11.50 3.75
N ALA A 37 -8.34 12.64 3.08
CA ALA A 37 -7.59 13.76 3.66
C ALA A 37 -8.40 14.49 4.73
N HIS A 38 -9.72 14.52 4.58
CA HIS A 38 -10.66 15.24 5.42
C HIS A 38 -11.82 14.33 5.87
N ASP A 39 -12.16 14.38 7.16
CA ASP A 39 -13.38 13.79 7.74
C ASP A 39 -14.50 14.85 7.88
N GLY A 40 -14.31 16.01 7.26
CA GLY A 40 -15.12 17.22 7.35
C GLY A 40 -14.27 18.46 7.04
N PRO A 41 -14.90 19.63 6.84
CA PRO A 41 -14.17 20.86 6.54
C PRO A 41 -13.20 21.19 7.71
N PRO A 42 -11.88 21.28 7.46
CA PRO A 42 -10.94 21.64 8.52
C PRO A 42 -11.13 23.11 8.92
N ALA A 43 -10.72 23.46 10.13
CA ALA A 43 -10.66 24.85 10.57
C ALA A 43 -9.57 25.59 9.77
N LEU A 44 -9.98 26.26 8.69
CA LEU A 44 -9.09 27.08 7.89
C LEU A 44 -8.77 28.40 8.62
N PRO A 45 -7.57 28.95 8.44
CA PRO A 45 -7.24 30.30 8.89
C PRO A 45 -8.25 31.35 8.44
N ALA A 46 -8.54 32.32 9.30
CA ALA A 46 -9.35 33.47 8.93
C ALA A 46 -8.68 34.27 7.79
N GLY A 47 -9.47 34.75 6.83
CA GLY A 47 -8.97 35.50 5.67
C GLY A 47 -8.60 34.65 4.45
N ILE A 48 -8.89 33.34 4.47
CA ILE A 48 -8.81 32.49 3.27
C ILE A 48 -10.11 32.60 2.46
N ASP A 49 -9.96 32.84 1.15
CA ASP A 49 -11.03 32.67 0.18
C ASP A 49 -11.09 31.21 -0.28
N LEU A 50 -12.04 30.44 0.26
CA LEU A 50 -12.19 29.02 -0.06
C LEU A 50 -13.04 28.81 -1.32
N VAL A 51 -12.47 28.11 -2.29
CA VAL A 51 -13.16 27.48 -3.42
C VAL A 51 -13.25 25.98 -3.13
N GLU A 52 -14.39 25.54 -2.61
CA GLU A 52 -14.67 24.10 -2.48
C GLU A 52 -14.90 23.51 -3.88
N GLY A 53 -13.97 22.68 -4.34
CA GLY A 53 -13.92 22.22 -5.72
C GLY A 53 -12.89 21.13 -5.97
N ASP A 54 -12.92 20.55 -7.16
CA ASP A 54 -12.05 19.44 -7.52
C ASP A 54 -11.10 19.81 -8.66
N VAL A 55 -9.80 19.59 -8.49
CA VAL A 55 -8.80 19.85 -9.53
C VAL A 55 -9.01 19.05 -10.82
N ARG A 56 -9.86 18.03 -10.80
CA ARG A 56 -10.28 17.28 -12.00
C ARG A 56 -11.34 18.01 -12.83
N LYS A 57 -11.88 19.13 -12.35
CA LYS A 57 -12.96 19.89 -13.00
C LYS A 57 -12.44 21.24 -13.47
N ARG A 58 -12.63 21.53 -14.75
CA ARG A 58 -12.16 22.79 -15.36
C ARG A 58 -12.82 24.01 -14.73
N GLU A 59 -14.10 23.91 -14.40
CA GLU A 59 -14.90 25.03 -13.90
C GLU A 59 -14.40 25.51 -12.52
N ASP A 60 -13.92 24.57 -11.69
CA ASP A 60 -13.41 24.89 -10.36
C ASP A 60 -12.05 25.57 -10.44
N TRP A 61 -11.20 25.17 -11.39
CA TRP A 61 -9.97 25.90 -11.71
C TRP A 61 -10.25 27.32 -12.21
N VAL A 62 -11.21 27.50 -13.12
CA VAL A 62 -11.56 28.83 -13.66
C VAL A 62 -11.98 29.78 -12.52
N LYS A 63 -12.78 29.28 -11.57
CA LYS A 63 -13.16 30.06 -10.37
C LYS A 63 -11.94 30.39 -9.51
N ALA A 64 -11.08 29.40 -9.24
CA ALA A 64 -9.95 29.54 -8.33
C ALA A 64 -8.80 30.40 -8.89
N LEU A 65 -8.58 30.36 -10.20
CA LEU A 65 -7.53 31.13 -10.88
C LEU A 65 -7.89 32.62 -11.04
N LYS A 66 -9.15 32.98 -10.87
CA LYS A 66 -9.61 34.36 -11.02
C LYS A 66 -8.81 35.28 -10.11
N ASP A 67 -8.20 36.32 -10.70
CA ASP A 67 -7.40 37.36 -10.04
C ASP A 67 -6.13 36.89 -9.32
N ASN A 68 -5.78 35.60 -9.35
CA ASN A 68 -4.58 35.07 -8.72
C ASN A 68 -3.33 35.24 -9.61
N GLU A 69 -2.20 35.59 -9.00
CA GLU A 69 -0.95 35.92 -9.69
C GLU A 69 0.06 34.77 -9.63
N VAL A 70 -0.03 33.95 -8.58
CA VAL A 70 0.89 32.86 -8.31
C VAL A 70 0.11 31.64 -7.83
N VAL A 71 0.50 30.44 -8.28
CA VAL A 71 -0.12 29.18 -7.88
C VAL A 71 0.88 28.34 -7.07
N LEU A 72 0.51 27.94 -5.86
CA LEU A 72 1.13 26.87 -5.10
C LEU A 72 0.30 25.59 -5.28
N HIS A 73 0.72 24.71 -6.17
CA HIS A 73 -0.02 23.50 -6.52
C HIS A 73 0.38 22.34 -5.58
N LEU A 74 -0.44 22.08 -4.55
CA LEU A 74 -0.23 20.99 -3.58
C LEU A 74 -1.32 19.91 -3.64
N ALA A 75 -2.43 20.17 -4.35
CA ALA A 75 -3.50 19.19 -4.50
C ALA A 75 -2.95 17.92 -5.15
N ASP A 76 -3.04 16.82 -4.43
CA ASP A 76 -2.71 15.51 -4.94
C ASP A 76 -3.61 14.43 -4.33
N HIS A 77 -3.56 13.26 -4.96
CA HIS A 77 -4.00 12.02 -4.37
C HIS A 77 -2.76 11.20 -4.03
N HIS A 78 -2.72 10.72 -2.80
CA HIS A 78 -1.73 9.77 -2.33
C HIS A 78 -2.45 8.65 -1.56
N ASP A 79 -2.22 7.40 -1.93
CA ASP A 79 -2.81 6.25 -1.24
C ASP A 79 -1.85 5.05 -1.31
N TYR A 80 -1.86 4.22 -0.26
CA TYR A 80 -1.20 2.92 -0.27
C TYR A 80 -2.02 1.87 -1.03
N LEU A 81 -3.32 2.09 -1.17
CA LEU A 81 -4.21 1.21 -1.93
C LEU A 81 -4.06 1.43 -3.44
N PRO A 82 -4.28 0.39 -4.26
CA PRO A 82 -4.13 0.46 -5.71
C PRO A 82 -5.25 1.27 -6.37
N SER A 83 -5.20 2.59 -6.25
CA SER A 83 -6.09 3.54 -6.92
C SER A 83 -5.41 4.21 -8.12
N PHE A 84 -4.78 3.42 -8.99
CA PHE A 84 -3.96 3.91 -10.11
C PHE A 84 -4.68 4.95 -10.98
N SER A 85 -5.91 4.65 -11.42
CA SER A 85 -6.68 5.58 -12.25
C SER A 85 -6.95 6.90 -11.52
N LYS A 86 -7.48 6.86 -10.29
CA LYS A 86 -7.77 8.07 -9.51
C LYS A 86 -6.50 8.88 -9.27
N LEU A 87 -5.39 8.21 -8.99
CA LEU A 87 -4.07 8.81 -8.79
C LEU A 87 -3.66 9.67 -9.99
N PHE A 88 -3.70 9.11 -11.21
CA PHE A 88 -3.36 9.86 -12.42
C PHE A 88 -4.42 10.89 -12.80
N HIS A 89 -5.71 10.63 -12.54
CA HIS A 89 -6.75 11.63 -12.77
C HIS A 89 -6.55 12.88 -11.90
N VAL A 90 -6.24 12.72 -10.61
CA VAL A 90 -6.01 13.86 -9.72
C VAL A 90 -4.65 14.51 -10.03
N ASN A 91 -3.58 13.72 -10.03
CA ASN A 91 -2.22 14.27 -10.09
C ASN A 91 -1.85 14.71 -11.50
N ALA A 92 -2.06 13.87 -12.52
CA ALA A 92 -1.63 14.22 -13.88
C ALA A 92 -2.70 15.02 -14.62
N VAL A 93 -3.93 14.51 -14.73
CA VAL A 93 -5.00 15.18 -15.49
C VAL A 93 -5.40 16.50 -14.82
N GLY A 94 -5.55 16.52 -13.49
CA GLY A 94 -5.87 17.77 -12.77
C GLY A 94 -4.83 18.88 -12.95
N THR A 95 -3.55 18.51 -13.02
CA THR A 95 -2.46 19.45 -13.35
C THR A 95 -2.50 19.86 -14.83
N GLY A 96 -2.81 18.92 -15.73
CA GLY A 96 -3.00 19.21 -17.15
C GLY A 96 -4.05 20.30 -17.40
N ILE A 97 -5.18 20.25 -16.67
CA ILE A 97 -6.25 21.27 -16.75
C ILE A 97 -5.74 22.66 -16.35
N LEU A 98 -4.96 22.77 -15.26
CA LEU A 98 -4.31 24.03 -14.90
C LEU A 98 -3.51 24.56 -16.10
N PHE A 99 -2.67 23.72 -16.68
CA PHE A 99 -1.81 24.15 -17.77
C PHE A 99 -2.55 24.51 -19.06
N GLU A 100 -3.62 23.80 -19.41
CA GLU A 100 -4.51 24.22 -20.50
C GLU A 100 -5.08 25.63 -20.25
N LEU A 101 -5.51 25.93 -19.03
CA LEU A 101 -6.03 27.24 -18.68
C LEU A 101 -4.97 28.34 -18.68
N LEU A 102 -3.73 28.02 -18.33
CA LEU A 102 -2.60 28.95 -18.46
C LEU A 102 -2.29 29.22 -19.94
N LEU A 103 -2.36 28.21 -20.80
CA LEU A 103 -2.16 28.35 -22.25
C LEU A 103 -3.24 29.21 -22.93
N ASP A 104 -4.47 29.20 -22.41
CA ASP A 104 -5.58 30.03 -22.92
C ASP A 104 -5.31 31.54 -22.78
N GLY A 105 -4.30 31.95 -22.00
CA GLY A 105 -3.88 33.36 -21.85
C GLY A 105 -4.86 34.25 -21.09
N LYS A 106 -5.92 33.67 -20.49
CA LYS A 106 -6.96 34.39 -19.74
C LYS A 106 -6.69 34.46 -18.24
N THR A 107 -5.46 34.22 -17.82
CA THR A 107 -5.06 34.21 -16.40
C THR A 107 -4.00 35.27 -16.13
N SER A 108 -3.93 35.76 -14.90
CA SER A 108 -2.88 36.65 -14.39
C SER A 108 -1.69 35.89 -13.80
N VAL A 109 -1.65 34.56 -13.93
CA VAL A 109 -0.63 33.73 -13.30
C VAL A 109 0.71 33.91 -14.00
N ARG A 110 1.70 34.41 -13.26
CA ARG A 110 3.07 34.58 -13.73
C ARG A 110 4.04 33.51 -13.22
N ARG A 111 3.64 32.79 -12.16
CA ARG A 111 4.48 31.78 -11.53
C ARG A 111 3.69 30.59 -10.97
N VAL A 112 4.23 29.39 -11.16
CA VAL A 112 3.69 28.15 -10.59
C VAL A 112 4.77 27.46 -9.75
N VAL A 113 4.46 27.21 -8.48
CA VAL A 113 5.25 26.38 -7.57
C VAL A 113 4.55 25.03 -7.42
N LEU A 114 5.23 23.95 -7.78
CA LEU A 114 4.71 22.59 -7.71
C LEU A 114 5.28 21.84 -6.50
N GLY A 115 4.38 21.32 -5.65
CA GLY A 115 4.72 20.35 -4.63
C GLY A 115 4.91 18.94 -5.21
N SER A 116 6.15 18.60 -5.52
CA SER A 116 6.56 17.25 -5.94
C SER A 116 7.03 16.42 -4.72
N SER A 117 7.68 15.29 -4.97
CA SER A 117 8.09 14.33 -3.94
C SER A 117 9.41 13.67 -4.29
N THR A 118 10.21 13.38 -3.28
CA THR A 118 11.37 12.47 -3.37
C THR A 118 11.02 11.08 -3.92
N ALA A 119 9.74 10.69 -3.99
CA ALA A 119 9.28 9.46 -4.64
C ALA A 119 9.67 9.35 -6.13
N VAL A 120 9.98 10.48 -6.80
CA VAL A 120 10.49 10.48 -8.19
C VAL A 120 11.87 9.85 -8.32
N TYR A 121 12.61 9.71 -7.21
CA TYR A 121 13.96 9.13 -7.20
C TYR A 121 13.97 7.60 -7.09
N GLY A 122 12.84 6.99 -6.77
CA GLY A 122 12.78 5.55 -6.52
C GLY A 122 13.58 5.16 -5.28
N GLU A 123 14.63 4.36 -5.46
CA GLU A 123 15.52 3.96 -4.35
C GLU A 123 16.54 5.06 -3.99
N GLY A 124 16.74 6.06 -4.86
CA GLY A 124 17.71 7.12 -4.65
C GLY A 124 19.12 6.77 -5.13
N LYS A 125 20.07 7.64 -4.79
CA LYS A 125 21.47 7.58 -5.20
C LYS A 125 22.32 6.80 -4.19
N TYR A 126 23.20 5.95 -4.70
CA TYR A 126 24.14 5.17 -3.91
C TYR A 126 25.55 5.26 -4.50
N ARG A 127 26.56 4.88 -3.72
CA ARG A 127 27.94 4.72 -4.15
C ARG A 127 28.41 3.28 -4.04
N CYS A 128 28.86 2.74 -5.17
CA CYS A 128 29.59 1.49 -5.28
C CYS A 128 31.09 1.78 -5.30
N GLY A 129 31.89 1.03 -4.53
CA GLY A 129 33.35 1.19 -4.53
C GLY A 129 34.01 0.87 -5.88
N LYS A 130 33.36 0.06 -6.73
CA LYS A 130 33.85 -0.31 -8.07
C LYS A 130 33.26 0.54 -9.19
N ASP A 131 31.94 0.75 -9.16
CA ASP A 131 31.21 1.35 -10.29
C ASP A 131 30.84 2.83 -10.08
N GLY A 132 31.25 3.44 -8.97
CA GLY A 132 30.96 4.84 -8.66
C GLY A 132 29.50 5.08 -8.25
N ASP A 133 28.91 6.17 -8.73
CA ASP A 133 27.53 6.54 -8.39
C ASP A 133 26.53 5.65 -9.16
N VAL A 134 25.64 5.00 -8.42
CA VAL A 134 24.68 4.02 -8.96
C VAL A 134 23.27 4.25 -8.41
N TYR A 135 22.28 3.75 -9.15
CA TYR A 135 20.86 3.88 -8.83
C TYR A 135 20.20 2.50 -8.84
N PRO A 136 20.14 1.81 -7.69
CA PRO A 136 19.65 0.44 -7.62
C PRO A 136 18.16 0.31 -7.99
N HIS A 137 17.80 -0.89 -8.43
CA HIS A 137 16.40 -1.27 -8.62
C HIS A 137 15.75 -1.68 -7.29
N PRO A 138 14.40 -1.68 -7.21
CA PRO A 138 13.70 -2.22 -6.05
C PRO A 138 14.18 -3.64 -5.71
N ARG A 139 14.38 -3.89 -4.41
CA ARG A 139 14.80 -5.19 -3.86
C ARG A 139 13.79 -6.28 -4.22
N SER A 140 14.27 -7.47 -4.57
CA SER A 140 13.39 -8.61 -4.86
C SER A 140 12.72 -9.12 -3.57
N VAL A 141 11.55 -9.76 -3.70
CA VAL A 141 10.84 -10.32 -2.56
C VAL A 141 11.68 -11.38 -1.86
N GLU A 142 12.40 -12.20 -2.62
CA GLU A 142 13.26 -13.25 -2.10
C GLU A 142 14.45 -12.68 -1.29
N ALA A 143 14.96 -11.50 -1.67
CA ALA A 143 16.00 -10.82 -0.92
C ALA A 143 15.46 -10.32 0.44
N LEU A 144 14.26 -9.73 0.44
CA LEU A 144 13.59 -9.28 1.67
C LEU A 144 13.23 -10.44 2.60
N GLU A 145 12.77 -11.57 2.06
CA GLU A 145 12.50 -12.80 2.83
C GLU A 145 13.75 -13.36 3.50
N ARG A 146 14.94 -13.16 2.91
CA ARG A 146 16.24 -13.53 3.49
C ARG A 146 16.81 -12.47 4.44
N GLY A 147 16.10 -11.38 4.68
CA GLY A 147 16.59 -10.26 5.51
C GLY A 147 17.69 -9.44 4.85
N THR A 148 17.81 -9.47 3.52
CA THR A 148 18.72 -8.59 2.77
C THR A 148 18.04 -7.24 2.53
N TRP A 149 18.31 -6.28 3.42
CA TRP A 149 17.67 -4.97 3.41
C TRP A 149 18.36 -3.95 2.52
N GLU A 150 19.67 -4.04 2.31
CA GLU A 150 20.36 -3.12 1.41
C GLU A 150 20.29 -3.61 -0.04
N PRO A 151 20.00 -2.73 -1.03
CA PRO A 151 20.04 -3.12 -2.42
C PRO A 151 21.50 -3.37 -2.85
N PRO A 152 21.77 -4.31 -3.77
CA PRO A 152 23.10 -4.48 -4.34
C PRO A 152 23.37 -3.45 -5.45
N CYS A 153 24.64 -3.31 -5.84
CA CYS A 153 25.02 -2.56 -7.03
C CYS A 153 24.33 -3.16 -8.27
N PRO A 154 23.62 -2.36 -9.09
CA PRO A 154 22.94 -2.88 -10.28
C PRO A 154 23.91 -3.34 -11.39
N LEU A 155 25.20 -3.00 -11.29
CA LEU A 155 26.21 -3.32 -12.31
C LEU A 155 27.06 -4.53 -11.90
N CYS A 156 27.73 -4.48 -10.75
CA CYS A 156 28.59 -5.57 -10.29
C CYS A 156 27.97 -6.51 -9.25
N GLY A 157 26.78 -6.21 -8.71
CA GLY A 157 26.16 -6.97 -7.63
C GLY A 157 26.80 -6.80 -6.24
N GLY A 158 27.86 -5.98 -6.13
CA GLY A 158 28.56 -5.70 -4.87
C GLY A 158 27.80 -4.79 -3.91
N ALA A 159 28.37 -4.58 -2.72
CA ALA A 159 27.80 -3.68 -1.72
C ALA A 159 27.81 -2.21 -2.19
N VAL A 160 26.80 -1.46 -1.78
CA VAL A 160 26.68 -0.03 -2.03
C VAL A 160 26.35 0.71 -0.73
N SER A 161 26.68 1.99 -0.70
CA SER A 161 26.37 2.88 0.43
C SER A 161 25.43 4.01 -0.02
N PRO A 162 24.41 4.36 0.77
CA PRO A 162 23.47 5.42 0.40
C PRO A 162 24.19 6.77 0.34
N MET A 163 23.81 7.60 -0.64
CA MET A 163 24.31 8.96 -0.84
C MET A 163 23.16 9.95 -0.74
N VAL A 164 23.49 11.23 -0.51
CA VAL A 164 22.52 12.31 -0.71
C VAL A 164 22.07 12.27 -2.16
N THR A 165 20.76 12.14 -2.36
CA THR A 165 20.17 12.09 -3.69
C THR A 165 19.94 13.52 -4.17
N ASP A 166 20.78 13.95 -5.11
CA ASP A 166 20.63 15.23 -5.79
C ASP A 166 19.53 15.17 -6.86
N GLU A 167 19.20 16.33 -7.44
CA GLU A 167 18.07 16.50 -8.35
C GLU A 167 18.31 15.94 -9.76
N SER A 168 19.50 15.38 -10.04
CA SER A 168 19.97 15.06 -11.40
C SER A 168 19.29 13.86 -12.05
N VAL A 169 18.83 12.86 -11.27
CA VAL A 169 18.31 11.60 -11.82
C VAL A 169 16.97 11.24 -11.19
N THR A 170 15.93 11.12 -12.02
CA THR A 170 14.62 10.59 -11.63
C THR A 170 14.46 9.14 -12.09
N ARG A 171 14.04 8.26 -11.20
CA ARG A 171 13.75 6.84 -11.46
C ARG A 171 12.55 6.38 -10.63
N PRO A 172 11.32 6.87 -10.91
CA PRO A 172 10.17 6.51 -10.09
C PRO A 172 9.92 5.00 -10.15
N THR A 173 9.72 4.39 -8.98
CA THR A 173 9.44 2.95 -8.82
C THR A 173 8.03 2.68 -8.30
N SER A 174 7.20 3.72 -8.26
CA SER A 174 5.81 3.66 -7.81
C SER A 174 4.92 4.50 -8.72
N ALA A 175 3.63 4.16 -8.79
CA ALA A 175 2.66 4.95 -9.54
C ALA A 175 2.55 6.39 -9.01
N TYR A 176 2.72 6.61 -7.71
CA TYR A 176 2.75 7.94 -7.12
C TYR A 176 3.95 8.74 -7.64
N GLY A 177 5.15 8.18 -7.57
CA GLY A 177 6.36 8.79 -8.13
C GLY A 177 6.23 9.09 -9.61
N LEU A 178 5.63 8.17 -10.40
CA LEU A 178 5.38 8.38 -11.82
C LEU A 178 4.38 9.52 -12.06
N SER A 179 3.31 9.59 -11.27
CA SER A 179 2.34 10.68 -11.37
C SER A 179 2.93 12.05 -11.00
N LYS A 180 3.83 12.11 -10.00
CA LYS A 180 4.56 13.33 -9.64
C LYS A 180 5.54 13.75 -10.73
N LEU A 181 6.29 12.80 -11.30
CA LEU A 181 7.18 13.08 -12.42
C LEU A 181 6.40 13.60 -13.64
N ALA A 182 5.21 13.06 -13.92
CA ALA A 182 4.34 13.59 -14.95
C ALA A 182 3.93 15.05 -14.69
N GLN A 183 3.65 15.44 -13.44
CA GLN A 183 3.40 16.85 -13.09
C GLN A 183 4.64 17.73 -13.34
N GLU A 184 5.83 17.26 -12.96
CA GLU A 184 7.09 17.97 -13.17
C GLU A 184 7.35 18.24 -14.65
N ASP A 185 7.23 17.20 -15.48
CA ASP A 185 7.52 17.28 -16.91
C ASP A 185 6.49 18.15 -17.65
N LEU A 186 5.21 18.03 -17.28
CA LEU A 186 4.15 18.89 -17.81
C LEU A 186 4.39 20.37 -17.46
N LEU A 187 4.81 20.67 -16.22
CA LEU A 187 5.09 22.04 -15.81
C LEU A 187 6.22 22.67 -16.62
N LYS A 188 7.34 21.94 -16.76
CA LYS A 188 8.50 22.38 -17.55
C LYS A 188 8.09 22.67 -19.01
N LEU A 189 7.35 21.73 -19.62
CA LEU A 189 6.90 21.84 -21.00
C LEU A 189 6.04 23.08 -21.26
N VAL A 190 5.11 23.41 -20.35
CA VAL A 190 4.22 24.56 -20.53
C VAL A 190 4.90 25.87 -20.18
N ALA A 191 5.74 25.88 -19.14
CA ALA A 191 6.46 27.08 -18.74
C ALA A 191 7.43 27.57 -19.82
N GLU A 192 8.10 26.66 -20.55
CA GLU A 192 8.92 27.00 -21.72
C GLU A 192 8.11 27.71 -22.81
N ARG A 193 6.86 27.30 -23.05
CA ARG A 193 5.99 27.88 -24.09
C ARG A 193 5.44 29.25 -23.70
N GLN A 194 5.12 29.47 -22.43
CA GLN A 194 4.47 30.69 -21.94
C GLN A 194 5.43 31.71 -21.32
N ARG A 195 6.75 31.41 -21.27
CA ARG A 195 7.75 32.20 -20.54
C ARG A 195 7.32 32.47 -19.08
N MET A 196 6.66 31.49 -18.48
CA MET A 196 6.17 31.55 -17.12
C MET A 196 7.25 31.07 -16.16
N GLU A 197 7.36 31.70 -15.00
CA GLU A 197 8.30 31.24 -13.97
C GLU A 197 7.76 29.96 -13.30
N TRP A 198 8.65 29.03 -12.99
CA TRP A 198 8.26 27.80 -12.32
C TRP A 198 9.29 27.35 -11.30
N VAL A 199 8.81 26.72 -10.23
CA VAL A 199 9.66 26.07 -9.24
C VAL A 199 9.06 24.71 -8.90
N ILE A 200 9.90 23.69 -8.85
CA ILE A 200 9.51 22.34 -8.41
C ILE A 200 10.19 22.06 -7.08
N LEU A 201 9.40 21.75 -6.06
CA LEU A 201 9.90 21.39 -4.73
C LEU A 201 9.66 19.90 -4.49
N ARG A 202 10.73 19.10 -4.42
CA ARG A 202 10.66 17.67 -4.13
C ARG A 202 10.74 17.45 -2.63
N TYR A 203 9.59 17.28 -1.98
CA TYR A 203 9.54 17.14 -0.53
C TYR A 203 10.13 15.80 -0.04
N GLY A 204 10.92 15.88 1.03
CA GLY A 204 11.41 14.74 1.80
C GLY A 204 10.32 14.06 2.65
N ALA A 205 10.72 13.39 3.73
CA ALA A 205 9.77 12.73 4.62
C ALA A 205 9.14 13.76 5.58
N VAL A 206 8.15 14.51 5.09
CA VAL A 206 7.48 15.59 5.85
C VAL A 206 6.72 15.06 7.05
N GLN A 207 6.92 15.68 8.21
CA GLN A 207 6.29 15.36 9.49
C GLN A 207 5.86 16.64 10.23
N GLY A 208 4.94 16.54 11.19
CA GLY A 208 4.57 17.67 12.05
C GLY A 208 3.06 17.88 12.20
N ARG A 209 2.65 18.96 12.85
CA ARG A 209 1.24 19.30 13.07
C ARG A 209 0.73 20.20 11.93
N PRO A 210 -0.49 20.01 11.36
CA PRO A 210 -1.57 19.14 11.83
C PRO A 210 -1.72 17.83 11.02
N GLN A 211 -0.65 17.03 10.86
CA GLN A 211 -0.72 15.78 10.11
C GLN A 211 -1.91 14.91 10.56
N PRO A 212 -2.82 14.51 9.64
CA PRO A 212 -4.00 13.73 10.01
C PRO A 212 -3.65 12.35 10.57
N PHE A 213 -4.39 11.91 11.59
CA PHE A 213 -4.22 10.60 12.23
C PHE A 213 -5.08 9.50 11.59
N GLN A 214 -5.93 9.82 10.62
CA GLN A 214 -6.89 8.88 10.04
C GLN A 214 -6.41 8.27 8.73
N ASN A 215 -5.68 9.04 7.93
CA ASN A 215 -5.17 8.55 6.66
C ASN A 215 -4.00 7.59 6.90
N ALA A 216 -4.21 6.34 6.46
CA ALA A 216 -3.23 5.25 6.53
C ALA A 216 -1.89 5.62 5.90
N TYR A 217 -1.86 6.60 4.99
CA TYR A 217 -0.68 7.08 4.28
C TYR A 217 0.35 7.77 5.16
N TYR A 218 -0.08 8.61 6.10
CA TYR A 218 0.83 9.38 6.95
C TYR A 218 1.73 8.42 7.72
N GLY A 219 3.04 8.56 7.47
CA GLY A 219 4.03 7.49 7.58
C GLY A 219 4.37 7.04 9.00
N ALA A 220 5.65 6.73 9.22
CA ALA A 220 6.13 6.11 10.46
C ALA A 220 5.78 6.92 11.72
N LEU A 221 5.84 8.26 11.67
CA LEU A 221 5.54 9.11 12.84
C LEU A 221 4.14 8.86 13.40
N ARG A 222 3.11 8.89 12.55
CA ARG A 222 1.72 8.66 12.95
C ARG A 222 1.55 7.28 13.59
N ILE A 223 2.05 6.24 12.94
CA ILE A 223 1.91 4.84 13.42
C ILE A 223 2.60 4.70 14.78
N PHE A 224 3.81 5.25 14.92
CA PHE A 224 4.57 5.17 16.17
C PHE A 224 3.91 6.01 17.27
N ALA A 225 3.41 7.20 16.95
CA ALA A 225 2.67 8.06 17.87
C ALA A 225 1.42 7.38 18.43
N LEU A 226 0.60 6.79 17.56
CA LEU A 226 -0.62 6.07 17.97
C LEU A 226 -0.30 4.87 18.85
N ARG A 227 0.74 4.10 18.51
CA ARG A 227 1.16 2.95 19.32
C ARG A 227 1.65 3.40 20.69
N ALA A 228 2.54 4.39 20.74
CA ALA A 228 3.04 4.93 22.00
C ALA A 228 1.91 5.53 22.87
N ALA A 229 0.93 6.20 22.26
CA ALA A 229 -0.25 6.73 22.96
C ALA A 229 -1.14 5.63 23.58
N HIS A 230 -1.06 4.40 23.07
CA HIS A 230 -1.75 3.22 23.59
C HIS A 230 -0.83 2.28 24.38
N ASP A 231 0.32 2.76 24.84
CA ASP A 231 1.31 1.96 25.58
C ASP A 231 1.79 0.72 24.81
N GLN A 232 1.79 0.79 23.48
CA GLN A 232 2.28 -0.25 22.59
C GLN A 232 3.63 0.15 21.96
N PRO A 233 4.61 -0.75 21.89
CA PRO A 233 5.90 -0.45 21.31
C PRO A 233 5.78 -0.17 19.80
N PRO A 234 6.49 0.84 19.25
CA PRO A 234 6.56 1.04 17.79
C PRO A 234 7.01 -0.24 17.08
N VAL A 235 6.38 -0.58 15.94
CA VAL A 235 6.75 -1.74 15.13
C VAL A 235 7.41 -1.26 13.85
N LEU A 236 8.68 -1.59 13.69
CA LEU A 236 9.48 -1.24 12.53
C LEU A 236 9.41 -2.36 11.51
N LEU A 237 9.23 -1.96 10.25
CA LEU A 237 9.39 -2.89 9.14
C LEU A 237 10.89 -3.02 8.81
N GLU A 238 11.26 -4.18 8.30
CA GLU A 238 12.63 -4.57 8.00
C GLU A 238 13.49 -4.53 9.29
N ASP A 239 14.70 -3.97 9.26
CA ASP A 239 15.59 -3.85 10.42
C ASP A 239 15.62 -2.45 11.08
N GLY A 240 14.77 -1.54 10.62
CA GLY A 240 14.74 -0.15 11.09
C GLY A 240 15.96 0.72 10.72
N LYS A 241 16.95 0.21 9.97
CA LYS A 241 18.15 0.97 9.58
C LYS A 241 17.97 1.82 8.33
N GLN A 242 16.79 1.77 7.70
CA GLN A 242 16.50 2.54 6.50
C GLN A 242 16.70 4.03 6.80
N LEU A 243 17.50 4.71 5.99
CA LEU A 243 17.74 6.13 6.13
C LEU A 243 16.62 6.95 5.49
N ARG A 244 16.16 7.97 6.20
CA ARG A 244 15.24 8.99 5.72
C ARG A 244 15.71 10.35 6.19
N ASP A 245 15.50 11.35 5.34
CA ASP A 245 15.60 12.74 5.74
C ASP A 245 14.20 13.22 6.14
N PHE A 246 13.96 13.26 7.46
CA PHE A 246 12.72 13.76 8.03
C PHE A 246 12.78 15.28 8.15
N ILE A 247 11.74 15.95 7.67
CA ILE A 247 11.65 17.41 7.69
C ILE A 247 10.34 17.86 8.32
N ASP A 248 10.40 18.93 9.11
CA ASP A 248 9.20 19.51 9.72
C ASP A 248 8.36 20.26 8.67
N VAL A 249 7.04 20.16 8.78
CA VAL A 249 6.09 20.83 7.88
C VAL A 249 6.22 22.35 7.89
N GLU A 250 6.66 22.96 9.00
CA GLU A 250 6.94 24.39 9.06
C GLU A 250 8.12 24.77 8.15
N ASP A 251 9.12 23.90 8.03
CA ASP A 251 10.28 24.12 7.17
C ASP A 251 9.87 24.00 5.69
N VAL A 252 9.05 23.00 5.38
CA VAL A 252 8.44 22.85 4.05
C VAL A 252 7.57 24.06 3.71
N ALA A 253 6.77 24.55 4.65
CA ALA A 253 5.94 25.73 4.43
C ALA A 253 6.81 26.98 4.16
N ARG A 254 7.90 27.18 4.89
CA ARG A 254 8.86 28.27 4.60
C ARG A 254 9.52 28.11 3.23
N ALA A 255 9.89 26.90 2.84
CA ALA A 255 10.41 26.63 1.49
C ALA A 255 9.39 26.97 0.39
N ASN A 256 8.11 26.67 0.59
CA ASN A 256 7.04 27.06 -0.33
C ASN A 256 6.97 28.58 -0.48
N LEU A 257 7.03 29.33 0.63
CA LEU A 257 7.01 30.79 0.60
C LEU A 257 8.22 31.35 -0.17
N SER A 258 9.42 30.82 0.08
CA SER A 258 10.63 31.20 -0.66
C SER A 258 10.48 30.93 -2.16
N ALA A 259 9.87 29.80 -2.55
CA ALA A 259 9.62 29.45 -3.94
C ALA A 259 8.56 30.33 -4.63
N LEU A 260 7.61 30.88 -3.88
CA LEU A 260 6.65 31.85 -4.39
C LEU A 260 7.32 33.22 -4.61
N GLY A 261 8.29 33.57 -3.77
CA GLY A 261 9.17 34.75 -3.86
C GLY A 261 10.38 34.52 -4.77
N ASP A 262 11.53 35.09 -4.45
CA ASP A 262 12.62 35.28 -5.43
C ASP A 262 13.49 34.05 -5.74
N LEU A 263 13.06 32.83 -5.37
CA LEU A 263 13.82 31.62 -5.68
C LEU A 263 13.93 31.45 -7.21
N PRO A 264 15.14 31.24 -7.76
CA PRO A 264 15.32 31.05 -9.19
C PRO A 264 14.55 29.84 -9.71
N VAL A 265 14.14 29.91 -10.98
CA VAL A 265 13.50 28.81 -11.69
C VAL A 265 14.36 27.55 -11.60
N GLY A 266 13.76 26.44 -11.16
CA GLY A 266 14.52 25.23 -10.93
C GLY A 266 13.75 24.15 -10.18
N THR A 267 14.42 23.00 -10.02
CA THR A 267 13.96 21.89 -9.20
C THR A 267 14.85 21.80 -7.96
N TYR A 268 14.24 21.71 -6.78
CA TYR A 268 14.95 21.72 -5.51
C TYR A 268 14.42 20.63 -4.59
N ASN A 269 15.32 19.89 -3.95
CA ASN A 269 15.00 19.04 -2.81
C ASN A 269 14.68 19.91 -1.59
N VAL A 270 13.62 19.56 -0.88
CA VAL A 270 13.23 20.21 0.38
C VAL A 270 13.29 19.17 1.48
N ALA A 271 14.39 19.20 2.23
CA ALA A 271 14.75 18.22 3.25
C ALA A 271 15.59 18.89 4.35
N SER A 272 15.79 18.23 5.49
CA SER A 272 16.56 18.78 6.61
C SER A 272 18.07 18.78 6.36
N GLY A 273 18.54 18.01 5.38
CA GLY A 273 19.96 17.79 5.09
C GLY A 273 20.60 16.75 6.02
N ARG A 274 19.83 16.07 6.87
CA ARG A 274 20.31 15.10 7.85
C ARG A 274 19.59 13.76 7.69
N ALA A 275 20.38 12.71 7.52
CA ALA A 275 19.86 11.36 7.45
C ALA A 275 19.65 10.78 8.85
N HIS A 276 18.48 10.21 9.09
CA HIS A 276 18.12 9.50 10.31
C HIS A 276 17.56 8.12 9.96
N THR A 277 17.81 7.13 10.82
CA THR A 277 17.20 5.82 10.65
C THR A 277 15.73 5.85 11.09
N VAL A 278 14.92 4.90 10.63
CA VAL A 278 13.55 4.71 11.15
C VAL A 278 13.59 4.36 12.65
N MET A 279 14.64 3.65 13.10
CA MET A 279 14.89 3.40 14.52
C MET A 279 15.13 4.68 15.32
N ASP A 280 15.86 5.66 14.78
CA ASP A 280 16.08 6.95 15.44
C ASP A 280 14.76 7.70 15.65
N LEU A 281 13.87 7.67 14.65
CA LEU A 281 12.52 8.24 14.77
C LEU A 281 11.72 7.54 15.88
N ALA A 282 11.70 6.20 15.90
CA ALA A 282 10.96 5.42 16.90
C ALA A 282 11.45 5.71 18.33
N ARG A 283 12.77 5.70 18.55
CA ARG A 283 13.38 6.02 19.85
C ARG A 283 13.12 7.44 20.29
N THR A 284 13.24 8.39 19.35
CA THR A 284 12.96 9.80 19.64
C THR A 284 11.52 9.99 20.08
N LEU A 285 10.57 9.33 19.40
CA LEU A 285 9.16 9.40 19.74
C LEU A 285 8.85 8.81 21.11
N VAL A 286 9.39 7.63 21.43
CA VAL A 286 9.21 7.00 22.75
C VAL A 286 9.71 7.93 23.86
N ARG A 287 10.90 8.52 23.66
CA ARG A 287 11.48 9.47 24.62
C ARG A 287 10.61 10.73 24.78
N VAL A 288 10.11 11.30 23.69
CA VAL A 288 9.25 12.50 23.74
C VAL A 288 7.88 12.20 24.36
N ALA A 289 7.36 10.97 24.17
CA ALA A 289 6.12 10.51 24.78
C ALA A 289 6.27 10.16 26.28
N ASP A 290 7.48 10.24 26.84
CA ASP A 290 7.82 9.88 28.21
C ASP A 290 7.38 8.45 28.57
N ARG A 291 7.69 7.50 27.68
CA ARG A 291 7.36 6.07 27.85
C ARG A 291 8.62 5.20 27.87
N GLU A 292 8.54 4.07 28.55
CA GLU A 292 9.58 3.04 28.57
C GLU A 292 9.23 1.89 27.60
N LEU A 293 9.17 2.20 26.30
CA LEU A 293 8.81 1.22 25.26
C LEU A 293 10.01 0.87 24.38
N VAL A 294 10.24 -0.41 24.15
CA VAL A 294 11.32 -0.87 23.25
C VAL A 294 10.75 -1.11 21.85
N PRO A 295 11.22 -0.41 20.80
CA PRO A 295 10.74 -0.64 19.44
C PRO A 295 11.01 -2.07 18.94
N GLU A 296 10.06 -2.65 18.22
CA GLU A 296 10.09 -4.03 17.73
C GLU A 296 10.50 -4.10 16.25
N THR A 297 11.33 -5.09 15.88
CA THR A 297 11.70 -5.42 14.50
C THR A 297 11.34 -6.88 14.19
N PRO A 298 10.06 -7.20 13.91
CA PRO A 298 9.59 -8.57 13.72
C PRO A 298 10.05 -9.24 12.40
N GLY A 299 10.89 -8.56 11.59
CA GLY A 299 11.30 -9.05 10.26
C GLY A 299 10.20 -8.93 9.19
N LEU A 300 9.18 -8.12 9.45
CA LEU A 300 8.10 -7.84 8.48
C LEU A 300 8.57 -6.81 7.45
N PHE A 301 8.23 -6.97 6.18
CA PHE A 301 8.59 -6.01 5.12
C PHE A 301 7.38 -5.70 4.23
N ARG A 302 7.44 -4.59 3.48
CA ARG A 302 6.39 -4.23 2.49
C ARG A 302 6.73 -4.84 1.13
N THR A 303 5.84 -5.66 0.58
CA THR A 303 5.91 -6.08 -0.82
C THR A 303 5.24 -5.04 -1.72
N ARG A 304 5.97 -4.50 -2.70
CA ARG A 304 5.39 -3.62 -3.75
C ARG A 304 4.58 -4.40 -4.79
N ALA A 305 4.80 -5.72 -4.90
CA ALA A 305 3.98 -6.60 -5.72
C ALA A 305 2.70 -6.95 -4.96
N ALA A 306 1.54 -6.63 -5.55
CA ALA A 306 0.22 -6.91 -5.00
C ALA A 306 -0.15 -8.40 -5.18
N THR A 307 0.76 -9.31 -4.80
CA THR A 307 0.51 -10.74 -4.75
C THR A 307 0.15 -11.11 -3.33
N ARG A 308 -1.14 -11.35 -3.09
CA ARG A 308 -1.64 -11.69 -1.75
C ARG A 308 -2.25 -13.06 -1.73
N ARG A 309 -1.81 -13.89 -0.76
CA ARG A 309 -2.31 -15.25 -0.57
C ARG A 309 -3.31 -15.30 0.58
N PHE A 310 -4.46 -15.89 0.29
CA PHE A 310 -5.58 -16.10 1.17
C PHE A 310 -5.74 -17.61 1.42
N PRO A 311 -5.35 -18.12 2.60
CA PRO A 311 -5.42 -19.55 2.90
C PRO A 311 -6.85 -20.11 2.85
N ILE A 312 -7.02 -21.32 2.30
CA ILE A 312 -8.32 -21.99 2.25
C ILE A 312 -8.58 -22.70 3.58
N ARG A 313 -9.65 -22.29 4.27
CA ARG A 313 -10.03 -22.73 5.62
C ARG A 313 -10.14 -24.25 5.79
N TYR A 314 -10.53 -24.97 4.74
CA TYR A 314 -10.56 -26.45 4.76
C TYR A 314 -9.22 -27.07 5.16
N SER A 315 -8.12 -26.53 4.63
CA SER A 315 -6.77 -27.06 4.87
C SER A 315 -6.26 -26.73 6.27
N ILE A 316 -6.56 -25.52 6.73
CA ILE A 316 -6.17 -25.01 8.05
C ILE A 316 -6.92 -25.76 9.15
N GLN A 317 -8.22 -25.95 8.98
CA GLN A 317 -9.02 -26.69 9.96
C GLN A 317 -8.58 -28.15 10.04
N ARG A 318 -8.23 -28.79 8.92
CA ARG A 318 -7.65 -30.15 8.95
C ARG A 318 -6.32 -30.22 9.68
N TRP A 319 -5.45 -29.24 9.46
CA TRP A 319 -4.20 -29.13 10.20
C TRP A 319 -4.46 -28.94 11.69
N SER A 320 -5.33 -28.00 12.07
CA SER A 320 -5.68 -27.75 13.47
C SER A 320 -6.26 -28.99 14.14
N ASP A 321 -7.29 -29.60 13.55
CA ASP A 321 -7.93 -30.82 14.08
C ASP A 321 -6.92 -31.97 14.16
N GLY A 322 -6.06 -32.09 13.16
CA GLY A 322 -5.01 -33.12 13.10
C GLY A 322 -3.95 -32.94 14.18
N VAL A 323 -3.44 -31.73 14.38
CA VAL A 323 -2.44 -31.44 15.42
C VAL A 323 -3.00 -31.76 16.80
N TRP A 324 -4.26 -31.40 17.07
CA TRP A 324 -4.88 -31.73 18.36
C TRP A 324 -5.07 -33.24 18.55
N PHE A 325 -5.58 -33.93 17.54
CA PHE A 325 -5.85 -35.37 17.63
C PHE A 325 -4.56 -36.20 17.67
N TYR A 326 -3.71 -36.07 16.65
CA TYR A 326 -2.46 -36.83 16.54
C TYR A 326 -1.39 -36.34 17.53
N GLY A 327 -1.41 -35.07 17.93
CA GLY A 327 -0.54 -34.58 19.01
C GLY A 327 -0.89 -35.19 20.36
N SER A 328 -2.19 -35.30 20.68
CA SER A 328 -2.63 -36.01 21.90
C SER A 328 -2.27 -37.49 21.85
N PHE A 329 -2.43 -38.13 20.69
CA PHE A 329 -2.06 -39.53 20.49
C PHE A 329 -0.55 -39.76 20.58
N PHE A 330 0.26 -38.83 20.05
CA PHE A 330 1.71 -38.85 20.17
C PHE A 330 2.17 -38.78 21.63
N ILE A 331 1.52 -37.95 22.47
CA ILE A 331 1.82 -37.88 23.90
C ILE A 331 1.55 -39.24 24.58
N ILE A 332 0.40 -39.87 24.29
CA ILE A 332 0.07 -41.20 24.79
C ILE A 332 1.13 -42.22 24.34
N LEU A 333 1.55 -42.16 23.08
CA LEU A 333 2.55 -43.05 22.53
C LEU A 333 3.91 -42.88 23.22
N VAL A 334 4.33 -41.65 23.51
CA VAL A 334 5.56 -41.36 24.25
C VAL A 334 5.51 -41.98 25.65
N VAL A 335 4.36 -41.88 26.35
CA VAL A 335 4.18 -42.50 27.67
C VAL A 335 4.26 -44.03 27.58
N LEU A 336 3.63 -44.64 26.58
CA LEU A 336 3.68 -46.10 26.37
C LEU A 336 5.07 -46.61 25.97
N ILE A 337 5.79 -45.85 25.13
CA ILE A 337 7.18 -46.14 24.74
C ILE A 337 8.09 -46.04 25.97
N ALA A 338 7.95 -44.99 26.79
CA ALA A 338 8.71 -44.82 28.02
C ALA A 338 8.46 -45.99 28.99
N GLY A 339 7.20 -46.41 29.17
CA GLY A 339 6.86 -47.58 29.99
C GLY A 339 7.51 -48.87 29.49
N LYS A 340 7.52 -49.12 28.18
CA LYS A 340 8.22 -50.28 27.59
C LYS A 340 9.73 -50.20 27.74
N LEU A 341 10.34 -49.02 27.59
CA LEU A 341 11.77 -48.82 27.78
C LEU A 341 12.19 -49.07 29.23
N ILE A 342 11.41 -48.59 30.21
CA ILE A 342 11.62 -48.87 31.64
C ILE A 342 11.50 -50.37 31.93
N ALA A 343 10.59 -51.06 31.27
CA ALA A 343 10.42 -52.51 31.38
C ALA A 343 11.42 -53.32 30.52
N HIS A 344 12.41 -52.68 29.88
CA HIS A 344 13.38 -53.31 28.97
C HIS A 344 12.74 -54.13 27.82
N GLN A 345 11.57 -53.72 27.34
CA GLN A 345 10.84 -54.36 26.25
C GLN A 345 11.08 -53.69 24.90
N SER A 346 10.92 -54.46 23.82
CA SER A 346 11.00 -53.93 22.46
C SER A 346 9.89 -52.92 22.14
N ILE A 347 10.29 -51.79 21.53
CA ILE A 347 9.41 -50.72 21.06
C ILE A 347 9.13 -50.78 19.55
N LEU A 348 9.65 -51.78 18.85
CA LEU A 348 9.49 -51.95 17.39
C LEU A 348 8.03 -51.92 16.94
N SER A 349 7.11 -52.40 17.79
CA SER A 349 5.67 -52.37 17.55
C SER A 349 5.09 -50.96 17.36
N PHE A 350 5.77 -49.91 17.83
CA PHE A 350 5.31 -48.52 17.72
C PHE A 350 5.81 -47.81 16.46
N VAL A 351 6.82 -48.36 15.76
CA VAL A 351 7.41 -47.75 14.57
C VAL A 351 6.37 -47.56 13.45
N PRO A 352 5.53 -48.56 13.09
CA PRO A 352 4.52 -48.36 12.05
C PRO A 352 3.50 -47.28 12.40
N VAL A 353 3.15 -47.15 13.68
CA VAL A 353 2.18 -46.16 14.19
C VAL A 353 2.75 -44.75 14.10
N LEU A 354 4.00 -44.55 14.53
CA LEU A 354 4.72 -43.28 14.41
C LEU A 354 4.84 -42.82 12.95
N ILE A 355 5.17 -43.75 12.04
CA ILE A 355 5.29 -43.47 10.61
C ILE A 355 3.93 -43.06 10.04
N LEU A 356 2.85 -43.78 10.39
CA LEU A 356 1.51 -43.49 9.90
C LEU A 356 1.01 -42.12 10.38
N ASP A 357 1.12 -41.84 11.68
CA ASP A 357 0.64 -40.58 12.27
C ASP A 357 1.45 -39.38 11.79
N GLY A 358 2.78 -39.54 11.76
CA GLY A 358 3.68 -38.54 11.21
C GLY A 358 3.40 -38.26 9.73
N GLY A 359 3.13 -39.30 8.94
CA GLY A 359 2.73 -39.20 7.54
C GLY A 359 1.42 -38.45 7.35
N ILE A 360 0.41 -38.70 8.19
CA ILE A 360 -0.88 -38.00 8.12
C ILE A 360 -0.74 -36.52 8.52
N LEU A 361 0.02 -36.23 9.58
CA LEU A 361 0.31 -34.85 9.98
C LEU A 361 1.08 -34.10 8.88
N LEU A 362 2.09 -34.73 8.28
CA LEU A 362 2.82 -34.16 7.15
C LEU A 362 1.89 -33.89 5.97
N ALA A 363 0.97 -34.80 5.67
CA ALA A 363 -0.02 -34.60 4.61
C ALA A 363 -0.95 -33.42 4.90
N PHE A 364 -1.41 -33.23 6.14
CA PHE A 364 -2.22 -32.07 6.53
C PHE A 364 -1.42 -30.76 6.53
N TRP A 365 -0.16 -30.79 6.94
CA TRP A 365 0.75 -29.66 6.86
C TRP A 365 0.97 -29.22 5.41
N LEU A 366 1.29 -30.17 4.52
CA LEU A 366 1.40 -29.93 3.08
C LEU A 366 0.07 -29.41 2.51
N MET A 367 -1.06 -29.97 2.93
CA MET A 367 -2.38 -29.50 2.51
C MET A 367 -2.59 -28.02 2.87
N ARG A 368 -2.16 -27.59 4.05
CA ARG A 368 -2.21 -26.19 4.53
C ARG A 368 -1.34 -25.26 3.67
N LEU A 369 -0.14 -25.70 3.30
CA LEU A 369 0.76 -24.90 2.46
C LEU A 369 0.28 -24.80 1.00
N LEU A 370 -0.34 -25.86 0.49
CA LEU A 370 -0.72 -25.98 -0.92
C LEU A 370 -2.16 -25.53 -1.23
N SER A 371 -2.91 -25.06 -0.23
CA SER A 371 -4.33 -24.69 -0.40
C SER A 371 -4.57 -23.19 -0.11
N TYR A 372 -4.56 -22.37 -1.16
CA TYR A 372 -4.72 -20.92 -1.05
C TYR A 372 -5.39 -20.33 -2.31
N VAL A 373 -5.96 -19.14 -2.16
CA VAL A 373 -6.33 -18.24 -3.25
C VAL A 373 -5.31 -17.12 -3.31
N GLU A 374 -4.66 -16.93 -4.45
CA GLU A 374 -3.68 -15.88 -4.67
C GLU A 374 -4.29 -14.84 -5.61
N VAL A 375 -4.28 -13.59 -5.15
CA VAL A 375 -4.69 -12.42 -5.93
C VAL A 375 -3.42 -11.79 -6.49
N ASN A 376 -3.35 -11.59 -7.79
CA ASN A 376 -2.23 -10.94 -8.47
C ASN A 376 -2.74 -9.96 -9.53
N ASP A 377 -1.86 -9.26 -10.22
CA ASP A 377 -2.28 -8.23 -11.19
C ASP A 377 -2.94 -8.80 -12.46
N ALA A 378 -2.66 -10.06 -12.80
CA ALA A 378 -3.26 -10.73 -13.95
C ALA A 378 -4.62 -11.38 -13.64
N GLY A 379 -4.93 -11.66 -12.37
CA GLY A 379 -6.16 -12.33 -11.96
C GLY A 379 -6.07 -13.07 -10.64
N LEU A 380 -6.89 -14.12 -10.53
CA LEU A 380 -6.97 -15.03 -9.40
C LEU A 380 -6.30 -16.36 -9.72
N ARG A 381 -5.47 -16.85 -8.81
CA ARG A 381 -4.98 -18.24 -8.81
C ARG A 381 -5.58 -18.98 -7.64
N ILE A 382 -6.33 -20.04 -7.92
CA ILE A 382 -6.90 -20.93 -6.92
C ILE A 382 -6.08 -22.21 -6.93
N ARG A 383 -5.42 -22.52 -5.81
CA ARG A 383 -4.73 -23.79 -5.60
C ARG A 383 -5.37 -24.52 -4.42
N TYR A 384 -5.74 -25.77 -4.64
CA TYR A 384 -6.26 -26.65 -3.60
C TYR A 384 -5.56 -28.00 -3.71
N VAL A 385 -4.50 -28.16 -2.91
CA VAL A 385 -3.62 -29.33 -2.93
C VAL A 385 -2.95 -29.46 -4.32
N THR A 386 -3.32 -30.49 -5.08
CA THR A 386 -2.84 -30.76 -6.45
C THR A 386 -3.66 -30.04 -7.51
N ARG A 387 -4.84 -29.51 -7.16
CA ARG A 387 -5.74 -28.82 -8.09
C ARG A 387 -5.35 -27.37 -8.22
N ARG A 388 -5.32 -26.87 -9.45
CA ARG A 388 -4.97 -25.47 -9.75
C ARG A 388 -5.84 -24.93 -10.87
N MET A 389 -6.25 -23.67 -10.73
CA MET A 389 -6.86 -22.90 -11.81
C MET A 389 -6.42 -21.44 -11.70
N ASP A 390 -6.04 -20.85 -12.83
CA ASP A 390 -5.76 -19.42 -12.97
C ASP A 390 -6.95 -18.79 -13.73
N LEU A 391 -7.45 -17.66 -13.24
CA LEU A 391 -8.66 -16.98 -13.70
C LEU A 391 -8.35 -15.50 -13.90
N PRO A 392 -8.35 -14.99 -15.14
CA PRO A 392 -8.19 -13.55 -15.37
C PRO A 392 -9.41 -12.78 -14.84
N TYR A 393 -9.26 -11.49 -14.50
CA TYR A 393 -10.38 -10.68 -14.00
C TYR A 393 -11.56 -10.61 -14.97
N ALA A 394 -11.30 -10.60 -16.27
CA ALA A 394 -12.32 -10.63 -17.31
C ALA A 394 -13.20 -11.91 -17.30
N ALA A 395 -12.74 -12.99 -16.66
CA ALA A 395 -13.53 -14.22 -16.50
C ALA A 395 -14.47 -14.17 -15.27
N LEU A 396 -14.44 -13.08 -14.50
CA LEU A 396 -15.14 -12.93 -13.23
C LEU A 396 -16.19 -11.82 -13.35
N SER A 397 -17.43 -12.12 -12.97
CA SER A 397 -18.52 -11.13 -13.00
C SER A 397 -18.78 -10.47 -11.65
N ARG A 398 -18.57 -11.21 -10.54
CA ARG A 398 -18.84 -10.70 -9.18
C ARG A 398 -18.12 -11.54 -8.13
N VAL A 399 -17.76 -10.92 -7.01
CA VAL A 399 -17.35 -11.63 -5.79
C VAL A 399 -18.23 -11.20 -4.61
N ARG A 400 -18.72 -12.16 -3.82
CA ARG A 400 -19.56 -11.91 -2.64
C ARG A 400 -19.22 -12.82 -1.46
N ARG A 401 -19.52 -12.34 -0.26
CA ARG A 401 -19.43 -13.09 1.00
C ARG A 401 -20.77 -13.74 1.32
N GLN A 402 -20.80 -15.05 1.56
CA GLN A 402 -21.96 -15.77 2.09
C GLN A 402 -21.52 -16.92 3.00
N PRO A 403 -22.40 -17.43 3.90
CA PRO A 403 -22.12 -18.67 4.64
C PRO A 403 -21.90 -19.85 3.70
N LEU A 404 -20.91 -20.69 3.99
CA LEU A 404 -20.53 -21.83 3.15
C LEU A 404 -21.71 -22.79 2.86
N GLU A 405 -22.61 -22.96 3.83
CA GLU A 405 -23.79 -23.83 3.71
C GLU A 405 -24.74 -23.45 2.57
N VAL A 406 -24.77 -22.17 2.16
CA VAL A 406 -25.61 -21.70 1.05
C VAL A 406 -25.25 -22.42 -0.25
N ALA A 407 -23.98 -22.75 -0.44
CA ALA A 407 -23.54 -23.48 -1.63
C ALA A 407 -24.03 -24.93 -1.65
N PHE A 408 -24.46 -25.47 -0.51
CA PHE A 408 -24.84 -26.88 -0.36
C PHE A 408 -26.33 -27.09 -0.08
N GLN A 409 -27.14 -26.02 -0.12
CA GLN A 409 -28.60 -26.11 -0.02
C GLN A 409 -29.24 -26.96 -1.13
N PRO A 410 -28.81 -26.88 -2.41
CA PRO A 410 -29.38 -27.71 -3.49
C PRO A 410 -29.24 -29.21 -3.18
N ALA A 411 -30.31 -29.98 -3.42
CA ALA A 411 -30.39 -31.39 -3.03
C ALA A 411 -29.26 -32.25 -3.63
N GLU A 412 -28.91 -31.99 -4.89
CA GLU A 412 -27.83 -32.64 -5.65
C GLU A 412 -26.42 -32.46 -5.06
N ARG A 413 -26.24 -31.45 -4.18
CA ARG A 413 -24.97 -31.11 -3.55
C ARG A 413 -24.81 -31.65 -2.14
N ARG A 414 -25.90 -32.09 -1.50
CA ARG A 414 -25.88 -32.63 -0.12
C ARG A 414 -24.93 -33.81 0.03
N ARG A 415 -24.72 -34.60 -1.04
CA ARG A 415 -23.76 -35.73 -1.09
C ARG A 415 -22.30 -35.33 -0.84
N PHE A 416 -21.93 -34.06 -1.07
CA PHE A 416 -20.58 -33.55 -0.85
C PHE A 416 -20.36 -33.02 0.58
N VAL A 417 -21.41 -32.96 1.38
CA VAL A 417 -21.40 -32.43 2.75
C VAL A 417 -21.13 -33.56 3.74
N ASN A 418 -19.85 -33.80 4.01
CA ASN A 418 -19.44 -34.72 5.09
C ASN A 418 -19.48 -34.01 6.46
N ARG A 419 -19.27 -34.77 7.55
CA ARG A 419 -19.26 -34.26 8.93
C ARG A 419 -18.34 -33.04 9.11
N PHE A 420 -17.21 -33.01 8.40
CA PHE A 420 -16.25 -31.92 8.45
C PHE A 420 -16.77 -30.65 7.77
N VAL A 421 -17.32 -30.76 6.55
CA VAL A 421 -17.91 -29.63 5.82
C VAL A 421 -19.10 -29.04 6.60
N ARG A 422 -19.90 -29.87 7.29
CA ARG A 422 -20.99 -29.38 8.16
C ARG A 422 -20.51 -28.44 9.26
N ARG A 423 -19.36 -28.74 9.89
CA ARG A 423 -18.78 -27.86 10.94
C ARG A 423 -18.40 -26.48 10.39
N LEU A 424 -18.03 -26.41 9.11
CA LEU A 424 -17.70 -25.17 8.43
C LEU A 424 -18.91 -24.47 7.80
N GLY A 425 -20.12 -25.03 7.88
CA GLY A 425 -21.30 -24.51 7.17
C GLY A 425 -21.63 -23.05 7.49
N ARG A 426 -21.53 -22.66 8.76
CA ARG A 426 -21.75 -21.28 9.23
C ARG A 426 -20.56 -20.34 8.99
N GLN A 427 -19.39 -20.88 8.61
CA GLN A 427 -18.21 -20.07 8.35
C GLN A 427 -18.38 -19.32 7.03
N PRO A 428 -17.84 -18.10 6.92
CA PRO A 428 -17.98 -17.31 5.71
C PRO A 428 -17.11 -17.87 4.57
N ALA A 429 -17.64 -17.83 3.36
CA ALA A 429 -16.97 -18.26 2.14
C ALA A 429 -17.13 -17.22 1.02
N ALA A 430 -16.10 -17.10 0.20
CA ALA A 430 -16.08 -16.26 -0.98
C ALA A 430 -16.76 -17.00 -2.13
N TYR A 431 -17.76 -16.37 -2.72
CA TYR A 431 -18.47 -16.83 -3.90
C TYR A 431 -17.98 -15.99 -5.07
N ILE A 432 -17.12 -16.59 -5.88
CA ILE A 432 -16.49 -15.97 -7.05
C ILE A 432 -17.29 -16.39 -8.26
N ARG A 433 -18.09 -15.46 -8.79
CA ARG A 433 -18.98 -15.72 -9.91
C ARG A 433 -18.22 -15.65 -11.23
N LEU A 434 -18.24 -16.75 -11.97
CA LEU A 434 -17.70 -16.79 -13.33
C LEU A 434 -18.64 -16.07 -14.31
N ASP A 435 -18.09 -15.43 -15.34
CA ASP A 435 -18.89 -14.82 -16.41
C ASP A 435 -19.61 -15.90 -17.22
N ARG A 436 -20.94 -15.76 -17.33
CA ARG A 436 -21.82 -16.71 -18.05
C ARG A 436 -21.66 -16.64 -19.56
N ARG A 437 -20.98 -15.62 -20.09
CA ARG A 437 -20.65 -15.54 -21.53
C ARG A 437 -19.54 -16.50 -21.95
N GLN A 438 -18.88 -17.15 -20.98
CA GLN A 438 -17.75 -18.06 -21.19
C GLN A 438 -18.10 -19.48 -20.69
N ASP A 439 -19.08 -20.13 -21.32
CA ASP A 439 -19.60 -21.45 -20.87
C ASP A 439 -18.51 -22.54 -20.75
N ASN A 440 -17.47 -22.49 -21.60
CA ASN A 440 -16.32 -23.39 -21.52
C ASN A 440 -15.54 -23.26 -20.20
N LEU A 441 -15.57 -22.08 -19.57
CA LEU A 441 -14.79 -21.79 -18.37
C LEU A 441 -15.39 -22.46 -17.13
N LEU A 442 -16.71 -22.59 -17.08
CA LEU A 442 -17.41 -23.29 -15.99
C LEU A 442 -17.07 -24.79 -16.00
N VAL A 443 -17.16 -25.42 -17.17
CA VAL A 443 -16.81 -26.83 -17.35
C VAL A 443 -15.33 -27.07 -16.99
N GLN A 444 -14.45 -26.16 -17.36
CA GLN A 444 -13.04 -26.21 -16.98
C GLN A 444 -12.85 -26.07 -15.46
N ALA A 445 -13.59 -25.18 -14.81
CA ALA A 445 -13.54 -25.00 -13.36
C ALA A 445 -13.98 -26.28 -12.62
N GLU A 446 -15.10 -26.89 -13.04
CA GLU A 446 -15.57 -28.15 -12.46
C GLU A 446 -14.56 -29.27 -12.67
N ARG A 447 -13.94 -29.38 -13.86
CA ARG A 447 -12.94 -30.41 -14.15
C ARG A 447 -11.65 -30.21 -13.34
N ARG A 448 -11.17 -28.97 -13.19
CA ARG A 448 -9.87 -28.67 -12.54
C ARG A 448 -9.97 -28.56 -11.01
N LEU A 449 -10.98 -27.87 -10.49
CA LEU A 449 -11.15 -27.63 -9.06
C LEU A 449 -12.07 -28.66 -8.39
N GLY A 450 -13.01 -29.23 -9.15
CA GLY A 450 -13.93 -30.26 -8.71
C GLY A 450 -15.20 -29.74 -8.04
N PRO A 451 -16.20 -30.62 -7.85
CA PRO A 451 -17.56 -30.26 -7.44
C PRO A 451 -17.67 -29.78 -5.99
N ARG A 452 -16.60 -29.86 -5.20
CA ARG A 452 -16.56 -29.31 -3.83
C ARG A 452 -16.34 -27.81 -3.80
N LEU A 453 -15.57 -27.27 -4.75
CA LEU A 453 -15.23 -25.86 -4.83
C LEU A 453 -16.04 -25.13 -5.90
N VAL A 454 -16.74 -25.83 -6.78
CA VAL A 454 -17.61 -25.22 -7.80
C VAL A 454 -19.07 -25.54 -7.50
N ALA A 455 -19.91 -24.51 -7.42
CA ALA A 455 -21.32 -24.59 -7.09
C ALA A 455 -22.14 -23.79 -8.12
N GLY A 456 -22.63 -24.49 -9.14
CA GLY A 456 -23.21 -23.85 -10.31
C GLY A 456 -22.25 -22.81 -10.88
N ALA A 457 -22.73 -21.59 -11.06
CA ALA A 457 -21.94 -20.42 -11.44
C ALA A 457 -20.72 -19.98 -10.64
N ASP A 458 -20.65 -20.40 -9.38
CA ASP A 458 -19.78 -19.81 -8.37
C ASP A 458 -18.64 -20.77 -8.04
N ILE A 459 -17.41 -20.26 -7.99
CA ILE A 459 -16.34 -20.92 -7.25
C ILE A 459 -16.46 -20.49 -5.78
N VAL A 460 -16.70 -21.45 -4.91
CA VAL A 460 -16.97 -21.25 -3.49
C VAL A 460 -15.76 -21.68 -2.68
N VAL A 461 -15.07 -20.70 -2.10
CA VAL A 461 -13.84 -20.92 -1.34
C VAL A 461 -13.98 -20.34 0.07
N PRO A 462 -13.96 -21.18 1.12
CA PRO A 462 -13.92 -20.67 2.49
C PRO A 462 -12.51 -20.14 2.78
N ILE A 463 -12.40 -18.84 3.00
CA ILE A 463 -11.14 -18.11 3.22
C ILE A 463 -11.09 -17.60 4.67
N LEU A 464 -9.89 -17.43 5.24
CA LEU A 464 -9.73 -16.81 6.57
C LEU A 464 -10.14 -15.33 6.55
N ASP A 465 -9.45 -14.52 5.76
CA ASP A 465 -9.62 -13.05 5.70
C ASP A 465 -10.58 -12.63 4.58
N ILE A 466 -11.82 -13.11 4.67
CA ILE A 466 -12.80 -12.95 3.59
C ILE A 466 -13.18 -11.50 3.31
N ASP A 467 -13.30 -10.65 4.33
CA ASP A 467 -13.78 -9.28 4.16
C ASP A 467 -12.74 -8.46 3.38
N GLU A 468 -11.47 -8.71 3.67
CA GLU A 468 -10.35 -8.14 2.95
C GLU A 468 -10.25 -8.67 1.51
N PHE A 469 -10.38 -9.99 1.31
CA PHE A 469 -10.44 -10.59 -0.02
C PHE A 469 -11.56 -9.99 -0.88
N VAL A 470 -12.77 -9.88 -0.33
CA VAL A 470 -13.95 -9.34 -1.04
C VAL A 470 -13.76 -7.86 -1.35
N SER A 471 -13.18 -7.08 -0.42
CA SER A 471 -12.85 -5.67 -0.64
C SER A 471 -11.86 -5.50 -1.80
N GLU A 472 -10.76 -6.25 -1.76
CA GLU A 472 -9.72 -6.23 -2.81
C GLU A 472 -10.29 -6.62 -4.18
N MET A 473 -11.08 -7.70 -4.24
CA MET A 473 -11.70 -8.17 -5.49
C MET A 473 -12.74 -7.19 -6.04
N LYS A 474 -13.53 -6.54 -5.19
CA LYS A 474 -14.46 -5.49 -5.64
C LYS A 474 -13.72 -4.28 -6.22
N GLY A 475 -12.57 -3.91 -5.66
CA GLY A 475 -11.71 -2.87 -6.22
C GLY A 475 -11.22 -3.24 -7.62
N ARG A 476 -10.67 -4.44 -7.78
CA ARG A 476 -10.08 -4.88 -9.06
C ARG A 476 -11.12 -5.11 -10.16
N LEU A 477 -12.29 -5.67 -9.85
CA LEU A 477 -13.37 -5.88 -10.83
C LEU A 477 -14.02 -4.58 -11.32
N ARG A 478 -13.99 -3.52 -10.51
CA ARG A 478 -14.45 -2.18 -10.95
C ARG A 478 -13.47 -1.53 -11.93
N GLY A 479 -12.18 -1.86 -11.85
CA GLY A 479 -11.14 -1.35 -12.75
C GLY A 479 -11.00 -2.12 -14.08
N SER A 480 -11.53 -3.34 -14.19
CA SER A 480 -11.46 -4.16 -15.41
C SER A 480 -12.65 -3.98 -16.37
N GLY A 481 -13.62 -3.14 -16.00
CA GLY A 481 -14.86 -2.90 -16.76
C GLY A 481 -14.91 -1.55 -17.48
N SER A 482 -13.77 -0.85 -17.59
CA SER A 482 -13.61 0.42 -18.31
C SER A 482 -12.75 0.24 -19.54
#